data_AF-A0A699XBY2-F1
#
_entry.id   AF-A0A699XBY2-F1
#
_cell.length_a   1.000
_cell.length_b   1.000
_cell.length_c   1.000
_cell.angle_alpha   90.00
_cell.angle_beta   90.00
_cell.angle_gamma   90.00
#
_symmetry.space_group_name_H-M   'P 1'
#
loop_
_entity.id
_entity.type
_entity.pdbx_description
1 polymer ?
#
loop_
_entity_poly.entity_id
_entity_poly.type
_entity_poly.pdbx_seq_one_letter_code
_entity_poly.pdbx_strand_id
1 'polypeptide(L)'
;SSGQARVVKCYNCQGEGHVARQCTQPKRTRNATWYKEKAMLAEAQEAGQILDEEQLAFLADPGVPDGQVVQTIIPNNVAFQIEDLDTYDSDCDD
;
A
#
# COMPACT_ATOMS: atom_id res chain seq x y z
N SER A 1 29.51 -2.87 -26.05
CA SER A 1 28.68 -2.02 -25.16
C SER A 1 28.51 -2.74 -23.85
N SER A 2 29.21 -2.32 -22.81
CA SER A 2 29.16 -2.95 -21.49
C SER A 2 27.74 -2.80 -20.96
N GLY A 3 26.94 -3.87 -21.00
CA GLY A 3 25.62 -3.89 -20.39
C GLY A 3 25.82 -3.67 -18.89
N GLN A 4 25.56 -2.45 -18.43
CA GLN A 4 25.56 -2.16 -17.01
C GLN A 4 24.42 -2.99 -16.40
N ALA A 5 24.79 -4.09 -15.74
CA ALA A 5 23.86 -4.83 -14.92
C ALA A 5 23.33 -3.84 -13.87
N ARG A 6 22.04 -3.55 -13.94
CA ARG A 6 21.39 -2.64 -13.01
C ARG A 6 21.49 -3.31 -11.64
N VAL A 7 22.16 -2.66 -10.72
CA VAL A 7 22.24 -3.14 -9.35
C VAL A 7 20.84 -3.05 -8.76
N VAL A 8 20.29 -4.18 -8.30
CA VAL A 8 18.95 -4.21 -7.69
C VAL A 8 19.03 -3.60 -6.29
N LYS A 9 18.14 -2.65 -5.99
CA LYS A 9 18.07 -1.99 -4.68
C LYS A 9 16.99 -2.66 -3.84
N CYS A 10 17.38 -3.19 -2.69
CA CYS A 10 16.47 -3.74 -1.69
C CYS A 10 15.68 -2.64 -0.98
N TYR A 11 14.38 -2.55 -1.22
CA TYR A 11 13.51 -1.57 -0.54
C TYR A 11 13.28 -1.85 0.95
N ASN A 12 13.61 -3.06 1.42
CA ASN A 12 13.54 -3.42 2.83
C ASN A 12 14.70 -2.84 3.65
N CYS A 13 15.96 -3.14 3.28
CA CYS A 13 17.14 -2.69 4.04
C CYS A 13 17.90 -1.51 3.41
N GLN A 14 17.47 -1.03 2.24
CA GLN A 14 18.15 0.00 1.43
C GLN A 14 19.51 -0.44 0.89
N GLY A 15 19.87 -1.73 1.02
CA GLY A 15 21.07 -2.32 0.46
C GLY A 15 20.92 -2.69 -1.02
N GLU A 16 22.00 -3.18 -1.60
CA GLU A 16 22.10 -3.52 -3.02
C GLU A 16 22.32 -5.02 -3.24
N GLY A 17 22.07 -5.51 -4.45
CA GLY A 17 22.44 -6.86 -4.91
C GLY A 17 21.44 -7.97 -4.57
N HIS A 18 20.34 -7.68 -3.88
CA HIS A 18 19.25 -8.62 -3.61
C HIS A 18 17.90 -7.90 -3.60
N VAL A 19 16.84 -8.63 -3.90
CA VAL A 19 15.48 -8.09 -3.83
C VAL A 19 14.93 -8.11 -2.40
N ALA A 20 13.96 -7.26 -2.07
CA ALA A 20 13.33 -7.18 -0.74
C ALA A 20 12.77 -8.53 -0.26
N ARG A 21 12.27 -9.36 -1.18
CA ARG A 21 11.77 -10.73 -0.89
C ARG A 21 12.87 -11.70 -0.44
N GLN A 22 14.13 -11.43 -0.78
CA GLN A 22 15.31 -12.20 -0.39
C GLN A 22 16.05 -11.58 0.81
N CYS A 23 15.58 -10.43 1.31
CA CYS A 23 16.22 -9.73 2.40
C CYS A 23 16.03 -10.49 3.72
N THR A 24 17.12 -10.72 4.45
CA THR A 24 17.11 -11.38 5.77
C THR A 24 16.91 -10.40 6.94
N GLN A 25 16.97 -9.10 6.66
CA GLN A 25 16.70 -8.05 7.65
C GLN A 25 15.20 -8.03 7.99
N PRO A 26 14.81 -7.62 9.22
CA PRO A 26 13.40 -7.44 9.56
C PRO A 26 12.70 -6.48 8.60
N LYS A 27 11.37 -6.57 8.52
CA LYS A 27 10.58 -5.66 7.68
C LYS A 27 10.83 -4.23 8.09
N ARG A 28 11.10 -3.38 7.10
CA ARG A 28 11.29 -1.93 7.30
C ARG A 28 10.07 -1.31 7.94
N THR A 29 10.29 -0.48 8.96
CA THR A 29 9.24 0.35 9.55
C THR A 29 8.65 1.29 8.49
N ARG A 30 7.32 1.31 8.37
CA ARG A 30 6.60 2.22 7.48
C ARG A 30 6.52 3.63 8.07
N ASN A 31 7.66 4.32 8.08
CA ASN A 31 7.78 5.69 8.54
C ASN A 31 7.55 6.70 7.39
N ALA A 32 7.62 8.01 7.68
CA ALA A 32 7.43 9.05 6.68
C ALA A 32 8.36 8.91 5.45
N THR A 33 9.61 8.49 5.66
CA THR A 33 10.57 8.23 4.57
C THR A 33 10.10 7.11 3.66
N TRP A 34 9.58 6.02 4.23
CA TRP A 34 9.04 4.90 3.46
C TRP A 34 7.89 5.34 2.54
N TYR A 35 6.92 6.10 3.09
CA TYR A 35 5.79 6.61 2.31
C TYR A 35 6.26 7.62 1.25
N LYS A 36 7.23 8.47 1.57
CA LYS A 36 7.79 9.43 0.61
C LYS A 36 8.48 8.71 -0.55
N GLU A 37 9.30 7.70 -0.29
CA GLU A 37 9.93 6.90 -1.36
C GLU A 37 8.89 6.19 -2.22
N LYS A 38 7.83 5.65 -1.61
CA LYS A 38 6.73 5.02 -2.33
C LYS A 38 5.98 6.01 -3.22
N ALA A 39 5.68 7.21 -2.72
CA ALA A 39 5.03 8.26 -3.48
C ALA A 39 5.86 8.70 -4.70
N MET A 40 7.17 8.94 -4.50
CA MET A 40 8.07 9.33 -5.60
C MET A 40 8.12 8.27 -6.72
N LEU A 41 8.05 6.98 -6.37
CA LEU A 41 7.99 5.90 -7.36
C LEU A 41 6.64 5.82 -8.08
N ALA A 42 5.54 6.08 -7.37
CA ALA A 42 4.22 6.13 -7.98
C ALA A 42 4.14 7.28 -8.99
N GLU A 43 4.62 8.48 -8.60
CA GLU A 43 4.71 9.64 -9.49
C GLU A 43 5.57 9.34 -10.73
N ALA A 44 6.71 8.66 -10.54
CA ALA A 44 7.56 8.25 -11.64
C ALA A 44 6.85 7.27 -12.59
N GLN A 45 6.08 6.30 -12.06
CA GLN A 45 5.28 5.37 -12.84
C GLN A 45 4.20 6.10 -13.64
N GLU A 46 3.51 7.06 -13.03
CA GLU A 46 2.49 7.90 -13.67
C GLU A 46 3.10 8.80 -14.76
N ALA A 47 4.33 9.28 -14.54
CA ALA A 47 5.12 10.01 -15.53
C ALA A 47 5.65 9.11 -16.68
N GLY A 48 5.31 7.82 -16.68
CA GLY A 48 5.70 6.87 -17.73
C GLY A 48 7.12 6.32 -17.60
N GLN A 49 7.78 6.49 -16.44
CA GLN A 49 9.06 5.85 -16.20
C GLN A 49 8.88 4.34 -16.08
N ILE A 50 9.77 3.59 -16.74
CA ILE A 50 9.78 2.12 -16.66
C ILE A 50 10.40 1.73 -15.32
N LEU A 51 9.55 1.25 -14.41
CA LEU A 51 9.98 0.64 -13.16
C LEU A 51 10.38 -0.82 -13.36
N ASP A 52 11.35 -1.28 -12.57
CA ASP A 52 11.71 -2.70 -12.47
C ASP A 52 10.77 -3.48 -11.54
N GLU A 53 10.91 -4.80 -11.53
CA GLU A 53 10.06 -5.71 -10.76
C GLU A 53 10.08 -5.42 -9.25
N GLU A 54 11.24 -5.06 -8.69
CA GLU A 54 11.35 -4.76 -7.26
C GLU A 54 10.61 -3.45 -6.93
N GLN A 55 10.74 -2.43 -7.78
CA GLN A 55 10.01 -1.16 -7.58
C GLN A 55 8.50 -1.33 -7.72
N LEU A 56 8.06 -2.14 -8.69
CA LEU A 56 6.64 -2.51 -8.83
C LEU A 56 6.14 -3.30 -7.61
N ALA A 57 6.93 -4.26 -7.10
CA ALA A 57 6.59 -5.00 -5.89
C ALA A 57 6.49 -4.09 -4.65
N PHE A 58 7.38 -3.11 -4.54
CA PHE A 58 7.34 -2.12 -3.46
C PHE A 58 6.10 -1.22 -3.55
N LEU A 59 5.67 -0.82 -4.76
CA LEU A 59 4.43 -0.09 -4.97
C LEU A 59 3.19 -0.93 -4.68
N ALA A 60 3.20 -2.21 -5.01
CA ALA A 60 2.10 -3.14 -4.78
C ALA A 60 1.83 -3.43 -3.29
N ASP A 61 2.79 -3.23 -2.38
CA ASP A 61 2.57 -3.40 -0.94
C ASP A 61 1.57 -2.35 -0.42
N PRO A 62 0.36 -2.73 0.01
CA PRO A 62 -0.69 -1.76 0.31
C PRO A 62 -0.40 -0.87 1.53
N GLY A 63 0.74 -1.03 2.21
CA GLY A 63 1.17 -0.12 3.25
C GLY A 63 0.33 -0.19 4.53
N VAL A 64 -0.73 -1.01 4.57
CA VAL A 64 -1.71 -1.07 5.67
C VAL A 64 -0.97 -1.25 6.98
N PRO A 65 -0.90 -0.24 7.86
CA PRO A 65 -0.06 -0.31 9.03
C PRO A 65 -0.41 -1.57 9.81
N ASP A 66 0.61 -2.34 10.17
CA ASP A 66 0.54 -3.44 11.11
C ASP A 66 0.17 -2.80 12.47
N GLY A 67 -1.10 -2.46 12.64
CA GLY A 67 -1.55 -1.51 13.66
C GLY A 67 -2.84 -0.72 13.35
N GLN A 68 -3.36 -0.74 12.11
CA GLN A 68 -4.78 -0.45 11.83
C GLN A 68 -5.56 -1.72 11.49
N VAL A 69 -5.25 -2.82 12.19
CA VAL A 69 -6.38 -3.46 12.87
C VAL A 69 -6.66 -2.54 14.05
N VAL A 70 -7.33 -1.41 13.77
CA VAL A 70 -8.31 -0.94 14.73
C VAL A 70 -9.21 -2.15 14.81
N GLN A 71 -8.97 -3.00 15.82
CA GLN A 71 -10.09 -3.65 16.45
C GLN A 71 -10.96 -2.46 16.81
N THR A 72 -11.90 -2.15 15.91
CA THR A 72 -13.18 -1.63 16.31
C THR A 72 -13.67 -2.72 17.23
N ILE A 73 -13.18 -2.67 18.48
CA ILE A 73 -13.89 -3.15 19.63
C ILE A 73 -15.09 -2.24 19.57
N ILE A 74 -16.08 -2.69 18.79
CA ILE A 74 -17.45 -2.23 18.85
C ILE A 74 -17.70 -2.19 20.36
N PRO A 75 -17.87 -1.02 21.01
CA PRO A 75 -18.61 -1.04 22.24
C PRO A 75 -20.01 -1.46 21.77
N ASN A 76 -20.30 -2.76 21.87
CA ASN A 76 -21.67 -3.20 21.93
C ASN A 76 -22.29 -2.34 23.04
N ASN A 77 -23.38 -1.62 22.72
CA ASN A 77 -24.10 -0.63 23.55
C ASN A 77 -23.68 0.82 23.19
N VAL A 78 -24.48 1.73 22.63
CA VAL A 78 -25.94 1.87 22.49
C VAL A 78 -26.24 3.04 21.53
N ALA A 79 -27.31 2.89 20.75
CA ALA A 79 -28.28 3.95 20.42
C ALA A 79 -27.83 5.17 19.60
N PHE A 80 -27.21 4.97 18.43
CA PHE A 80 -27.46 5.89 17.31
C PHE A 80 -28.12 5.10 16.20
N GLN A 81 -29.44 5.20 16.21
CA GLN A 81 -30.35 4.69 15.20
C GLN A 81 -29.87 5.20 13.85
N ILE A 82 -29.40 4.31 12.99
CA ILE A 82 -29.40 4.51 11.54
C ILE A 82 -30.83 4.32 11.06
N GLU A 83 -31.71 5.20 11.54
CA GLU A 83 -32.98 5.50 10.90
C GLU A 83 -32.69 6.47 9.76
N ASP A 84 -32.16 5.92 8.66
CA ASP A 84 -32.44 6.47 7.34
C ASP A 84 -32.29 5.31 6.35
N LEU A 85 -33.19 4.33 6.55
CA LEU A 85 -33.51 3.38 5.49
C LEU A 85 -34.28 4.21 4.47
N ASP A 86 -33.54 4.82 3.53
CA ASP A 86 -34.08 5.53 2.39
C ASP A 86 -35.26 4.73 1.85
N THR A 87 -36.42 5.36 1.93
CA THR A 87 -37.67 4.85 1.40
C THR A 87 -37.47 4.70 -0.10
N TYR A 88 -37.13 3.49 -0.55
CA TYR A 88 -37.28 3.10 -1.94
C TYR A 88 -38.78 3.03 -2.23
N ASP A 89 -39.35 4.20 -2.51
CA ASP A 89 -40.67 4.36 -3.08
C ASP A 89 -40.60 3.85 -4.52
N SER A 90 -40.71 2.53 -4.66
CA SER A 90 -40.94 1.88 -5.94
C SER A 90 -42.41 1.49 -6.02
N ASP A 91 -43.26 2.50 -6.11
CA ASP A 91 -44.58 2.36 -6.71
C ASP A 91 -44.39 2.17 -8.23
N CYS A 92 -44.10 0.93 -8.60
CA CYS A 92 -44.26 0.41 -9.94
C CYS A 92 -45.59 -0.35 -9.94
N ASP A 93 -46.67 0.33 -10.31
CA ASP A 93 -47.92 -0.30 -10.77
C ASP A 93 -48.11 0.09 -12.25
N ASP A 94 -48.47 -0.91 -13.04
CA ASP A 94 -48.57 -0.99 -14.51
C ASP A 94 -49.53 0.04 -15.16
#